data_AF-C6J0U3-F1
#
_entry.id   AF-C6J0U3-F1
#
_cell.length_a   1.000
_cell.length_b   1.000
_cell.length_c   1.000
_cell.angle_alpha   90.00
_cell.angle_beta   90.00
_cell.angle_gamma   90.00
#
_symmetry.space_group_name_H-M   'P 1'
#
loop_
_entity.id
_entity.type
_entity.pdbx_description
1 polymer ?
#
loop_
_entity_poly.entity_id
_entity_poly.type
_entity_poly.pdbx_seq_one_letter_code
_entity_poly.pdbx_strand_id
1 'polypeptide(L)'
;MSYHKAKASLERAREIEQSSSSVMLAFKRDLAAALSKIDLDRRLTEEGKQEAKAEVRQKHAIEFLQKSHTMKQEYVANIRKAIREAEKVLYAPPRKPDATKLGRFEDALRSLKTELMFATSQRSALEKLRGFIDKLDDPYLAKRVRDDFADIAPKLLAAPGDGTIAKGDIKVSVRAELGEMYDNLLKPYQTEDFRGAGEVLEIAQMLAEDSRIHRSPIVNDAAKEAFGEEYARYINDTESFFAEHPEHTPEPFIDEEGELARQTAEDIAWIYKDDENPTLNVGAGGGDAE
;
A
#
# COMPACT_ATOMS: atom_id res chain seq x y z
N MET A 1 4.36 6.26 14.20
CA MET A 1 2.95 6.72 14.05
C MET A 1 2.29 6.21 12.77
N SER A 2 2.89 6.37 11.59
CA SER A 2 2.30 5.91 10.31
C SER A 2 2.09 4.38 10.24
N TYR A 3 2.99 3.57 10.81
CA TYR A 3 2.81 2.10 10.88
C TYR A 3 1.55 1.69 11.66
N HIS A 4 1.32 2.24 12.85
CA HIS A 4 0.11 1.94 13.63
C HIS A 4 -1.17 2.33 12.90
N LYS A 5 -1.16 3.43 12.13
CA LYS A 5 -2.29 3.83 11.28
C LYS A 5 -2.50 2.82 10.15
N ALA A 6 -1.43 2.40 9.47
CA ALA A 6 -1.50 1.38 8.43
C ALA A 6 -2.11 0.07 8.94
N LYS A 7 -1.62 -0.39 10.10
CA LYS A 7 -2.13 -1.59 10.78
C LYS A 7 -3.60 -1.45 11.17
N ALA A 8 -3.99 -0.34 11.81
CA ALA A 8 -5.38 -0.11 12.22
C ALA A 8 -6.34 -0.06 11.03
N SER A 9 -5.94 0.54 9.91
CA SER A 9 -6.74 0.54 8.68
C SER A 9 -6.90 -0.86 8.08
N LEU A 10 -5.83 -1.66 8.08
CA LEU A 10 -5.92 -3.06 7.65
C LEU A 10 -6.83 -3.90 8.56
N GLU A 11 -6.75 -3.71 9.87
CA GLU A 11 -7.62 -4.36 10.86
C GLU A 11 -9.08 -4.00 10.61
N ARG A 12 -9.41 -2.72 10.39
CA ARG A 12 -10.78 -2.31 10.03
C ARG A 12 -11.29 -2.94 8.75
N ALA A 13 -10.46 -3.06 7.71
CA ALA A 13 -10.85 -3.75 6.49
C ALA A 13 -11.22 -5.22 6.78
N ARG A 14 -10.43 -5.90 7.63
CA ARG A 14 -10.73 -7.29 8.04
C ARG A 14 -11.99 -7.39 8.90
N GLU A 15 -12.25 -6.43 9.79
CA GLU A 15 -13.48 -6.39 10.59
C GLU A 15 -14.72 -6.28 9.70
N ILE A 16 -14.67 -5.44 8.66
CA ILE A 16 -15.76 -5.31 7.67
C ILE A 16 -15.99 -6.66 6.98
N GLU A 17 -14.94 -7.30 6.49
CA GLU A 17 -15.01 -8.62 5.86
C GLU A 17 -15.61 -9.67 6.81
N GLN A 18 -15.15 -9.74 8.06
CA GLN A 18 -15.65 -10.69 9.06
C GLN A 18 -17.11 -10.43 9.45
N SER A 19 -17.54 -9.17 9.43
CA SER A 19 -18.92 -8.79 9.75
C SER A 19 -19.92 -9.21 8.67
N SER A 20 -19.48 -9.46 7.43
CA SER A 20 -20.32 -9.84 6.28
C SER A 20 -21.35 -10.94 6.59
N SER A 21 -20.89 -12.01 7.25
CA SER A 21 -21.74 -13.16 7.58
C SER A 21 -22.79 -12.82 8.64
N SER A 22 -22.44 -11.99 9.62
CA SER A 22 -23.37 -11.51 10.64
C SER A 22 -24.44 -10.60 10.06
N VAL A 23 -24.08 -9.73 9.12
CA VAL A 23 -25.00 -8.85 8.39
C VAL A 23 -25.98 -9.69 7.57
N MET A 24 -25.48 -10.64 6.77
CA MET A 24 -26.34 -11.53 5.98
C MET A 24 -27.32 -12.32 6.87
N LEU A 25 -26.86 -12.80 8.03
CA LEU A 25 -27.73 -13.51 8.97
C LEU A 25 -28.84 -12.62 9.54
N ALA A 26 -28.54 -11.35 9.85
CA ALA A 26 -29.53 -10.39 10.30
C ALA A 26 -30.60 -10.17 9.21
N PHE A 27 -30.18 -9.89 7.97
CA PHE A 27 -31.10 -9.73 6.84
C PHE A 27 -31.97 -10.97 6.58
N LYS A 28 -31.40 -12.18 6.70
CA LYS A 28 -32.18 -13.42 6.55
C LYS A 28 -33.26 -13.55 7.62
N ARG A 29 -32.95 -13.19 8.88
CA ARG A 29 -33.91 -13.23 9.99
C ARG A 29 -35.03 -12.21 9.82
N ASP A 30 -34.68 -10.98 9.43
CA ASP A 30 -35.65 -9.90 9.22
C ASP A 30 -36.58 -10.23 8.04
N LEU A 31 -36.03 -10.76 6.95
CA LEU A 31 -36.82 -11.24 5.82
C LEU A 31 -37.76 -12.38 6.24
N ALA A 32 -37.27 -13.38 6.98
CA ALA A 32 -38.11 -14.49 7.44
C ALA A 32 -39.27 -14.00 8.33
N ALA A 33 -39.02 -13.03 9.20
CA ALA A 33 -40.05 -12.40 10.03
C ALA A 33 -41.07 -11.62 9.19
N ALA A 34 -40.63 -10.90 8.16
CA ALA A 34 -41.52 -10.18 7.25
C ALA A 34 -42.40 -11.12 6.43
N LEU A 35 -41.82 -12.20 5.88
CA LEU A 35 -42.55 -13.22 5.13
C LEU A 35 -43.59 -13.93 6.00
N SER A 36 -43.24 -14.26 7.25
CA SER A 36 -44.17 -14.88 8.20
C SER A 36 -45.38 -13.98 8.51
N LYS A 37 -45.20 -12.65 8.58
CA LYS A 37 -46.33 -11.71 8.75
C LYS A 37 -47.29 -11.75 7.56
N ILE A 38 -46.77 -11.86 6.34
CA ILE A 38 -47.60 -11.98 5.12
C ILE A 38 -48.38 -13.31 5.14
N ASP A 39 -47.73 -14.41 5.52
CA ASP A 39 -48.38 -15.72 5.59
C ASP A 39 -49.54 -15.77 6.58
N LEU A 40 -49.41 -15.07 7.69
CA LEU A 40 -50.45 -14.99 8.74
C LEU A 40 -51.55 -13.97 8.42
N ASP A 41 -51.39 -13.13 7.39
CA ASP A 41 -52.40 -12.15 7.02
C ASP A 41 -53.58 -12.82 6.33
N ARG A 42 -54.72 -12.87 7.03
CA ARG A 42 -55.98 -13.44 6.55
C ARG A 42 -56.70 -12.55 5.53
N ARG A 43 -56.25 -11.30 5.33
CA ARG A 43 -56.85 -10.35 4.40
C ARG A 43 -56.34 -10.52 2.97
N LEU A 44 -55.20 -11.19 2.80
CA LEU A 44 -54.61 -11.44 1.49
C LEU A 44 -55.11 -12.76 0.92
N THR A 45 -55.45 -12.75 -0.37
CA THR A 45 -55.63 -13.97 -1.16
C THR A 45 -54.29 -14.66 -1.36
N GLU A 46 -54.28 -15.92 -1.78
CA GLU A 46 -53.02 -16.63 -2.05
C GLU A 46 -52.18 -15.95 -3.15
N GLU A 47 -52.82 -15.43 -4.20
CA GLU A 47 -52.15 -14.61 -5.22
C GLU A 47 -51.57 -13.31 -4.62
N GLY A 48 -52.35 -12.59 -3.82
CA GLY A 48 -51.88 -11.36 -3.15
C GLY A 48 -50.75 -11.61 -2.15
N LYS A 49 -50.71 -12.78 -1.49
CA LYS A 49 -49.57 -13.17 -0.65
C LYS A 49 -48.32 -13.42 -1.48
N GLN A 50 -48.43 -14.03 -2.65
CA GLN A 50 -47.27 -14.26 -3.52
C GLN A 50 -46.67 -12.95 -4.02
N GLU A 51 -47.52 -12.01 -4.46
CA GLU A 51 -47.10 -10.68 -4.90
C GLU A 51 -46.43 -9.90 -3.74
N ALA A 52 -47.07 -9.84 -2.58
CA ALA A 52 -46.51 -9.18 -1.40
C ALA A 52 -45.17 -9.80 -0.95
N LYS A 53 -45.02 -11.13 -1.04
CA LYS A 53 -43.75 -11.80 -0.73
C LYS A 53 -42.65 -11.44 -1.73
N ALA A 54 -42.98 -11.34 -3.02
CA ALA A 54 -42.03 -10.94 -4.05
C ALA A 54 -41.53 -9.52 -3.82
N GLU A 55 -42.43 -8.57 -3.56
CA GLU A 55 -42.07 -7.18 -3.24
C GLU A 55 -41.18 -7.08 -2.00
N VAL A 56 -41.52 -7.79 -0.92
CA VAL A 56 -40.74 -7.78 0.32
C VAL A 56 -39.34 -8.38 0.11
N ARG A 57 -39.22 -9.45 -0.68
CA ARG A 57 -37.93 -10.04 -1.04
C ARG A 57 -37.07 -9.08 -1.84
N GLN A 58 -37.65 -8.46 -2.89
CA GLN A 58 -36.97 -7.48 -3.72
C GLN A 58 -36.47 -6.30 -2.89
N LYS A 59 -37.33 -5.74 -2.03
CA LYS A 59 -36.95 -4.63 -1.15
C LYS A 59 -35.77 -4.98 -0.24
N HIS A 60 -35.83 -6.12 0.46
CA HIS A 60 -34.73 -6.55 1.33
C HIS A 60 -33.45 -6.88 0.55
N ALA A 61 -33.58 -7.39 -0.68
CA ALA A 61 -32.43 -7.64 -1.54
C ALA A 61 -31.72 -6.33 -1.92
N ILE A 62 -32.47 -5.30 -2.31
CA ILE A 62 -31.93 -3.97 -2.62
C ILE A 62 -31.27 -3.36 -1.39
N GLU A 63 -31.92 -3.40 -0.22
CA GLU A 63 -31.36 -2.90 1.04
C GLU A 63 -30.05 -3.63 1.41
N PHE A 64 -29.99 -4.95 1.19
CA PHE A 64 -28.77 -5.73 1.41
C PHE A 64 -27.65 -5.36 0.43
N LEU A 65 -27.99 -5.14 -0.85
CA LEU A 65 -27.02 -4.68 -1.86
C LEU A 65 -26.50 -3.28 -1.56
N GLN A 66 -27.36 -2.37 -1.09
CA GLN A 66 -26.97 -1.02 -0.65
C GLN A 66 -25.99 -1.12 0.52
N LYS A 67 -26.31 -1.92 1.53
CA LYS A 67 -25.43 -2.12 2.68
C LYS A 67 -24.11 -2.76 2.27
N SER A 68 -24.15 -3.76 1.39
CA SER A 68 -22.96 -4.41 0.84
C SER A 68 -22.08 -3.44 0.05
N HIS A 69 -22.69 -2.51 -0.69
CA HIS A 69 -21.97 -1.49 -1.44
C HIS A 69 -21.23 -0.54 -0.51
N THR A 70 -21.90 0.00 0.52
CA THR A 70 -21.25 0.85 1.52
C THR A 70 -20.11 0.10 2.23
N MET A 71 -20.34 -1.16 2.62
CA MET A 71 -19.29 -1.99 3.23
C MET A 71 -18.10 -2.18 2.28
N LYS A 72 -18.35 -2.40 0.99
CA LYS A 72 -17.28 -2.54 -0.02
C LYS A 72 -16.51 -1.24 -0.19
N GLN A 73 -17.19 -0.10 -0.25
CA GLN A 73 -16.54 1.21 -0.32
C GLN A 73 -15.66 1.47 0.91
N GLU A 74 -16.18 1.22 2.12
CA GLU A 74 -15.44 1.34 3.38
C GLU A 74 -14.23 0.40 3.42
N TYR A 75 -14.40 -0.84 2.99
CA TYR A 75 -13.33 -1.84 2.90
C TYR A 75 -12.21 -1.39 1.97
N VAL A 76 -12.54 -0.98 0.74
CA VAL A 76 -11.57 -0.50 -0.25
C VAL A 76 -10.88 0.79 0.22
N ALA A 77 -11.61 1.71 0.85
CA ALA A 77 -11.04 2.93 1.40
C ALA A 77 -9.99 2.63 2.49
N ASN A 78 -10.31 1.71 3.40
CA ASN A 78 -9.39 1.29 4.46
C ASN A 78 -8.15 0.56 3.91
N ILE A 79 -8.29 -0.27 2.86
CA ILE A 79 -7.14 -0.91 2.19
C ILE A 79 -6.23 0.14 1.56
N ARG A 80 -6.80 1.08 0.78
CA ARG A 80 -6.02 2.16 0.17
C ARG A 80 -5.32 3.02 1.21
N LYS A 81 -5.97 3.26 2.35
CA LYS A 81 -5.37 3.97 3.48
C LYS A 81 -4.23 3.17 4.11
N ALA A 82 -4.39 1.87 4.31
CA ALA A 82 -3.33 0.99 4.80
C ALA A 82 -2.10 1.01 3.89
N ILE A 83 -2.30 0.91 2.57
CA ILE A 83 -1.24 1.02 1.55
C ILE A 83 -0.51 2.35 1.70
N ARG A 84 -1.22 3.48 1.63
CA ARG A 84 -0.61 4.83 1.71
C ARG A 84 0.19 5.03 3.00
N GLU A 85 -0.36 4.60 4.15
CA GLU A 85 0.32 4.77 5.44
C GLU A 85 1.52 3.81 5.61
N ALA A 86 1.49 2.63 5.00
CA ALA A 86 2.63 1.71 4.95
C ALA A 86 3.74 2.25 4.03
N GLU A 87 3.38 2.74 2.84
CA GLU A 87 4.30 3.39 1.91
C GLU A 87 5.01 4.60 2.53
N LYS A 88 4.28 5.41 3.32
CA LYS A 88 4.88 6.52 4.07
C LYS A 88 5.98 6.07 5.03
N VAL A 89 5.88 4.88 5.63
CA VAL A 89 6.94 4.35 6.51
C VAL A 89 8.10 3.81 5.67
N LEU A 90 7.80 3.05 4.63
CA LEU A 90 8.80 2.36 3.80
C LEU A 90 9.64 3.32 2.96
N TYR A 91 9.01 4.38 2.45
CA TYR A 91 9.63 5.36 1.57
C TYR A 91 9.91 6.69 2.26
N ALA A 92 9.69 6.80 3.57
CA ALA A 92 10.15 7.96 4.33
C ALA A 92 11.67 8.11 4.16
N PRO A 93 12.15 9.25 3.63
CA PRO A 93 13.57 9.49 3.55
C PRO A 93 14.15 9.51 4.98
N PRO A 94 15.27 8.81 5.24
CA PRO A 94 15.92 8.87 6.53
C PRO A 94 16.32 10.31 6.85
N ARG A 95 16.27 10.69 8.13
CA ARG A 95 16.58 12.05 8.56
C ARG A 95 18.06 12.34 8.25
N LYS A 96 18.31 13.47 7.60
CA LYS A 96 19.67 13.94 7.31
C LYS A 96 20.41 14.21 8.63
N PRO A 97 21.64 13.69 8.81
CA PRO A 97 22.46 13.96 9.99
C PRO A 97 22.93 15.42 9.99
N ASP A 98 23.53 15.85 11.10
CA ASP A 98 24.12 17.18 11.21
C ASP A 98 25.21 17.42 10.15
N ALA A 99 25.40 18.69 9.79
CA ALA A 99 26.32 19.06 8.72
C ALA A 99 27.77 18.59 8.97
N THR A 100 28.20 18.55 10.24
CA THR A 100 29.55 18.09 10.60
C THR A 100 29.71 16.59 10.40
N LYS A 101 28.76 15.77 10.86
CA LYS A 101 28.77 14.32 10.61
C LYS A 101 28.68 14.00 9.13
N LEU A 102 27.83 14.71 8.38
CA LEU A 102 27.72 14.53 6.93
C LEU A 102 29.03 14.88 6.21
N GLY A 103 29.65 16.01 6.53
CA GLY A 103 30.92 16.41 5.91
C GLY A 103 32.03 15.39 6.16
N ARG A 104 32.16 14.91 7.41
CA ARG A 104 33.13 13.84 7.75
C ARG A 104 32.89 12.56 6.98
N PHE A 105 31.62 12.18 6.79
CA PHE A 105 31.25 11.02 6.00
C PHE A 105 31.60 11.21 4.52
N GLU A 106 31.28 12.35 3.92
CA GLU A 106 31.57 12.63 2.51
C GLU A 106 33.08 12.61 2.22
N ASP A 107 33.88 13.17 3.12
CA ASP A 107 35.34 13.11 3.05
C ASP A 107 35.85 11.66 3.16
N ALA A 108 35.32 10.89 4.12
CA ALA A 108 35.69 9.50 4.31
C ALA A 108 35.27 8.62 3.11
N LEU A 109 34.09 8.87 2.53
CA LEU A 109 33.59 8.16 1.36
C LEU A 109 34.44 8.48 0.13
N ARG A 110 34.84 9.74 -0.05
CA ARG A 110 35.77 10.13 -1.11
C ARG A 110 37.12 9.45 -0.96
N SER A 111 37.68 9.44 0.26
CA SER A 111 38.94 8.73 0.57
C SER A 111 38.81 7.24 0.24
N LEU A 112 37.71 6.60 0.65
CA LEU A 112 37.46 5.20 0.34
C LEU A 112 37.45 4.96 -1.17
N LYS A 113 36.70 5.75 -1.94
CA LYS A 113 36.64 5.62 -3.41
C LYS A 113 38.05 5.74 -4.03
N THR A 114 38.87 6.66 -3.57
CA THR A 114 40.27 6.80 -4.01
C THR A 114 41.12 5.60 -3.61
N GLU A 115 41.02 5.14 -2.36
CA GLU A 115 41.76 3.98 -1.87
C GLU A 115 41.42 2.69 -2.61
N LEU A 116 40.15 2.51 -3.01
CA LEU A 116 39.70 1.38 -3.81
C LEU A 116 40.30 1.40 -5.22
N MET A 117 40.51 2.58 -5.81
CA MET A 117 41.16 2.71 -7.12
C MET A 117 42.63 2.27 -7.10
N PHE A 118 43.31 2.40 -5.96
CA PHE A 118 44.71 2.01 -5.78
C PHE A 118 44.87 0.69 -5.01
N ALA A 119 43.80 -0.08 -4.84
CA ALA A 119 43.86 -1.33 -4.11
C ALA A 119 44.71 -2.36 -4.88
N THR A 120 45.66 -2.98 -4.18
CA THR A 120 46.60 -3.95 -4.76
C THR A 120 46.01 -5.35 -4.93
N SER A 121 44.86 -5.62 -4.31
CA SER A 121 44.10 -6.86 -4.48
C SER A 121 42.61 -6.67 -4.19
N GLN A 122 41.76 -7.51 -4.80
CA GLN A 122 40.31 -7.55 -4.52
C GLN A 122 40.01 -7.80 -3.03
N ARG A 123 40.82 -8.61 -2.34
CA ARG A 123 40.67 -8.86 -0.90
C ARG A 123 40.90 -7.59 -0.08
N SER A 124 41.99 -6.87 -0.36
CA SER A 124 42.30 -5.61 0.34
C SER A 124 41.22 -4.56 0.09
N ALA A 125 40.72 -4.46 -1.13
CA ALA A 125 39.60 -3.58 -1.48
C ALA A 125 38.32 -3.92 -0.70
N LEU A 126 37.99 -5.21 -0.59
CA LEU A 126 36.80 -5.67 0.11
C LEU A 126 36.90 -5.47 1.63
N GLU A 127 38.07 -5.69 2.23
CA GLU A 127 38.31 -5.41 3.64
C GLU A 127 38.15 -3.91 3.96
N LYS A 128 38.62 -3.02 3.06
CA LYS A 128 38.43 -1.56 3.21
C LYS A 128 36.96 -1.15 3.11
N LEU A 129 36.23 -1.68 2.12
CA LEU A 129 34.79 -1.40 1.98
C LEU A 129 34.02 -1.90 3.21
N ARG A 130 34.29 -3.13 3.67
CA ARG A 130 33.66 -3.68 4.88
C ARG A 130 33.95 -2.81 6.10
N GLY A 131 35.22 -2.46 6.33
CA GLY A 131 35.60 -1.61 7.46
C GLY A 131 35.04 -0.19 7.40
N PHE A 132 34.63 0.29 6.23
CA PHE A 132 33.87 1.54 6.09
C PHE A 132 32.39 1.34 6.43
N ILE A 133 31.77 0.28 5.90
CA ILE A 133 30.37 -0.06 6.16
C ILE A 133 30.11 -0.33 7.65
N ASP A 134 31.01 -1.07 8.31
CA ASP A 134 30.90 -1.41 9.74
C ASP A 134 30.93 -0.18 10.67
N LYS A 135 31.43 0.97 10.18
CA LYS A 135 31.46 2.23 10.92
C LYS A 135 30.21 3.09 10.70
N LEU A 136 29.32 2.69 9.81
CA LEU A 136 28.06 3.40 9.60
C LEU A 136 27.17 3.15 10.80
N ASP A 137 26.68 4.24 11.39
CA ASP A 137 25.78 4.26 12.54
C ASP A 137 24.47 5.02 12.22
N ASP A 138 24.27 5.39 10.95
CA ASP A 138 23.19 6.27 10.51
C ASP A 138 22.53 5.76 9.21
N PRO A 139 21.18 5.68 9.16
CA PRO A 139 20.45 5.16 8.01
C PRO A 139 20.56 6.03 6.76
N TYR A 140 20.71 7.36 6.91
CA TYR A 140 20.89 8.26 5.78
C TYR A 140 22.24 8.04 5.11
N LEU A 141 23.29 7.86 5.92
CA LEU A 141 24.63 7.57 5.42
C LEU A 141 24.68 6.18 4.76
N ALA A 142 24.05 5.17 5.36
CA ALA A 142 23.95 3.84 4.76
C ALA A 142 23.20 3.83 3.43
N LYS A 143 22.10 4.60 3.33
CA LYS A 143 21.39 4.80 2.05
C LYS A 143 22.31 5.45 1.01
N ARG A 144 23.08 6.47 1.39
CA ARG A 144 24.01 7.13 0.48
C ARG A 144 25.09 6.18 -0.07
N VAL A 145 25.62 5.29 0.77
CA VAL A 145 26.56 4.24 0.32
C VAL A 145 25.89 3.25 -0.62
N ARG A 146 24.63 2.88 -0.35
CA ARG A 146 23.84 1.99 -1.19
C ARG A 146 23.59 2.58 -2.58
N ASP A 147 23.29 3.88 -2.65
CA ASP A 147 23.10 4.61 -3.91
C ASP A 147 24.41 4.68 -4.72
N ASP A 148 25.54 4.91 -4.04
CA ASP A 148 26.88 4.97 -4.64
C ASP A 148 27.48 3.57 -4.93
N PHE A 149 26.79 2.49 -4.57
CA PHE A 149 27.33 1.13 -4.66
C PHE A 149 27.58 0.71 -6.12
N ALA A 150 26.79 1.24 -7.06
CA ALA A 150 26.98 1.04 -8.50
C ALA A 150 28.32 1.63 -9.00
N ASP A 151 28.83 2.66 -8.35
CA ASP A 151 30.14 3.26 -8.66
C ASP A 151 31.30 2.56 -7.93
N ILE A 152 31.03 2.00 -6.75
CA ILE A 152 32.02 1.36 -5.88
C ILE A 152 32.31 -0.07 -6.35
N ALA A 153 31.28 -0.85 -6.66
CA ALA A 153 31.40 -2.27 -7.00
C ALA A 153 32.30 -2.53 -8.22
N PRO A 154 32.21 -1.79 -9.35
CA PRO A 154 33.10 -1.99 -10.49
C PRO A 154 34.56 -1.72 -10.17
N LYS A 155 34.86 -0.72 -9.33
CA LYS A 155 36.23 -0.38 -8.92
C LYS A 155 36.87 -1.51 -8.11
N LEU A 156 36.08 -2.16 -7.26
CA LEU A 156 36.52 -3.32 -6.49
C LEU A 156 36.73 -4.54 -7.39
N LEU A 157 35.82 -4.80 -8.33
CA LEU A 157 35.92 -5.91 -9.27
C LEU A 157 37.09 -5.76 -10.27
N ALA A 158 37.46 -4.52 -10.61
CA ALA A 158 38.59 -4.21 -11.47
C ALA A 158 39.96 -4.36 -10.78
N ALA A 159 40.00 -4.47 -9.45
CA ALA A 159 41.24 -4.70 -8.72
C ALA A 159 41.84 -6.07 -9.07
N PRO A 160 43.17 -6.24 -8.99
CA PRO A 160 43.83 -7.52 -9.28
C PRO A 160 43.32 -8.66 -8.39
N GLY A 161 42.93 -9.79 -8.98
CA GLY A 161 42.45 -10.97 -8.27
C GLY A 161 41.78 -11.99 -9.18
N ASP A 162 41.48 -13.17 -8.65
CA ASP A 162 40.83 -14.28 -9.38
C ASP A 162 39.29 -14.25 -9.26
N GLY A 163 38.71 -13.19 -8.67
CA GLY A 163 37.28 -13.06 -8.44
C GLY A 163 36.77 -13.86 -7.24
N THR A 164 37.65 -14.49 -6.46
CA THR A 164 37.32 -15.26 -5.27
C THR A 164 38.11 -14.81 -4.04
N ILE A 165 37.54 -15.04 -2.86
CA ILE A 165 38.18 -14.78 -1.57
C ILE A 165 38.08 -16.04 -0.73
N ALA A 166 39.18 -16.45 -0.11
CA ALA A 166 39.19 -17.54 0.85
C ALA A 166 38.60 -17.07 2.19
N LYS A 167 37.52 -17.70 2.64
CA LYS A 167 36.88 -17.49 3.95
C LYS A 167 36.94 -18.82 4.71
N GLY A 168 38.06 -19.05 5.40
CA GLY A 168 38.38 -20.39 5.93
C GLY A 168 38.71 -21.37 4.80
N ASP A 169 38.09 -22.56 4.82
CA ASP A 169 38.29 -23.60 3.80
C ASP A 169 37.44 -23.40 2.53
N ILE A 170 36.59 -22.38 2.49
CA ILE A 170 35.63 -22.13 1.40
C ILE A 170 36.08 -20.92 0.57
N LYS A 171 36.08 -21.08 -0.76
CA LYS A 171 36.25 -19.96 -1.71
C LYS A 171 34.89 -19.35 -2.01
N VAL A 172 34.72 -18.08 -1.67
CA VAL A 172 33.49 -17.31 -1.93
C VAL A 172 33.75 -16.32 -3.06
N SER A 173 32.77 -16.11 -3.94
CA SER A 173 32.90 -15.10 -4.99
C SER A 173 32.86 -13.69 -4.40
N VAL A 174 33.76 -12.81 -4.87
CA VAL A 174 33.76 -11.39 -4.53
C VAL A 174 32.40 -10.73 -4.86
N ARG A 175 31.75 -11.16 -5.95
CA ARG A 175 30.42 -10.65 -6.33
C ARG A 175 29.33 -11.02 -5.33
N ALA A 176 29.39 -12.23 -4.79
CA ALA A 176 28.41 -12.69 -3.79
C ALA A 176 28.56 -11.90 -2.49
N GLU A 177 29.79 -11.67 -2.02
CA GLU A 177 30.06 -10.84 -0.84
C GLU A 177 29.65 -9.37 -1.04
N LEU A 178 29.85 -8.81 -2.24
CA LEU A 178 29.34 -7.47 -2.55
C LEU A 178 27.81 -7.40 -2.50
N GLY A 179 27.12 -8.43 -3.00
CA GLY A 179 25.66 -8.54 -2.90
C GLY A 179 25.20 -8.59 -1.44
N GLU A 180 25.86 -9.43 -0.63
CA GLU A 180 25.56 -9.53 0.80
C GLU A 180 25.79 -8.19 1.53
N MET A 181 26.87 -7.47 1.23
CA MET A 181 27.12 -6.13 1.79
C MET A 181 26.04 -5.12 1.36
N TYR A 182 25.63 -5.15 0.10
CA TYR A 182 24.57 -4.27 -0.43
C TYR A 182 23.25 -4.50 0.31
N ASP A 183 22.86 -5.77 0.50
CA ASP A 183 21.62 -6.13 1.20
C ASP A 183 21.67 -5.79 2.70
N ASN A 184 22.85 -5.97 3.32
CA ASN A 184 23.05 -5.71 4.74
C ASN A 184 23.25 -4.22 5.09
N LEU A 185 23.40 -3.31 4.12
CA LEU A 185 23.59 -1.87 4.40
C LEU A 185 22.42 -1.24 5.15
N LEU A 186 21.19 -1.55 4.76
CA LEU A 186 19.98 -0.96 5.37
C LEU A 186 19.34 -1.88 6.43
N LYS A 187 19.65 -3.17 6.42
CA LYS A 187 19.04 -4.17 7.29
C LYS A 187 19.14 -3.85 8.81
N PRO A 188 20.28 -3.35 9.34
CA PRO A 188 20.40 -2.97 10.75
C PRO A 188 19.49 -1.79 11.15
N TYR A 189 19.08 -0.98 10.17
CA TYR A 189 18.26 0.20 10.39
C TYR A 189 16.77 -0.04 10.14
N GLN A 190 16.38 -1.25 9.73
CA GLN A 190 14.98 -1.63 9.61
C GLN A 190 14.38 -1.78 11.01
N THR A 191 13.66 -0.75 11.45
CA THR A 191 12.87 -0.79 12.67
C THR A 191 11.78 -1.86 12.58
N GLU A 192 11.23 -2.28 13.73
CA GLU A 192 10.04 -3.14 13.74
C GLU A 192 8.88 -2.51 12.96
N ASP A 193 8.72 -1.18 13.06
CA ASP A 193 7.77 -0.40 12.27
C ASP A 193 7.99 -0.55 10.76
N PHE A 194 9.25 -0.58 10.28
CA PHE A 194 9.56 -0.76 8.86
C PHE A 194 9.20 -2.16 8.37
N ARG A 195 9.57 -3.19 9.14
CA ARG A 195 9.21 -4.58 8.80
C ARG A 195 7.70 -4.79 8.81
N GLY A 196 7.04 -4.31 9.86
CA GLY A 196 5.59 -4.36 9.99
C GLY A 196 4.88 -3.59 8.88
N ALA A 197 5.40 -2.43 8.45
CA ALA A 197 4.85 -1.71 7.31
C ALA A 197 4.99 -2.50 6.00
N GLY A 198 6.10 -3.22 5.81
CA GLY A 198 6.28 -4.14 4.68
C GLY A 198 5.22 -5.24 4.63
N GLU A 199 5.00 -5.92 5.75
CA GLU A 199 3.97 -6.96 5.87
C GLU A 199 2.56 -6.40 5.64
N VAL A 200 2.25 -5.22 6.21
CA VAL A 200 0.96 -4.55 5.99
C VAL A 200 0.76 -4.19 4.52
N LEU A 201 1.81 -3.67 3.85
CA LEU A 201 1.73 -3.30 2.44
C LEU A 201 1.46 -4.53 1.56
N GLU A 202 2.19 -5.62 1.76
CA GLU A 202 2.03 -6.86 1.01
C GLU A 202 0.60 -7.40 1.15
N ILE A 203 0.11 -7.53 2.39
CA ILE A 203 -1.26 -8.00 2.64
C ILE A 203 -2.29 -7.05 2.04
N ALA A 204 -2.11 -5.74 2.20
CA ALA A 204 -3.07 -4.77 1.67
C ALA A 204 -3.10 -4.75 0.14
N GLN A 205 -1.97 -4.98 -0.54
CA GLN A 205 -1.91 -5.13 -1.99
C GLN A 205 -2.65 -6.39 -2.46
N MET A 206 -2.43 -7.53 -1.80
CA MET A 206 -3.17 -8.77 -2.10
C MET A 206 -4.70 -8.57 -1.92
N LEU A 207 -5.12 -7.85 -0.88
CA LEU A 207 -6.53 -7.55 -0.64
C LEU A 207 -7.10 -6.49 -1.59
N ALA A 208 -6.27 -5.64 -2.18
CA ALA A 208 -6.68 -4.68 -3.20
C ALA A 208 -6.97 -5.36 -4.54
N GLU A 209 -6.23 -6.42 -4.88
CA GLU A 209 -6.45 -7.24 -6.08
C GLU A 209 -7.80 -7.97 -6.03
N ASP A 210 -8.18 -8.49 -4.84
CA ASP A 210 -9.47 -9.13 -4.62
C ASP A 210 -10.32 -8.33 -3.62
N SER A 211 -11.14 -7.42 -4.16
CA SER A 211 -11.99 -6.51 -3.39
C SER A 211 -13.31 -7.13 -2.89
N ARG A 212 -13.48 -8.46 -3.00
CA ARG A 212 -14.69 -9.15 -2.55
C ARG A 212 -14.79 -9.13 -1.02
N ILE A 213 -15.91 -8.62 -0.51
CA ILE A 213 -16.21 -8.59 0.93
C ILE A 213 -16.95 -9.86 1.39
N HIS A 214 -17.70 -10.51 0.49
CA HIS A 214 -18.49 -11.70 0.79
C HIS A 214 -17.78 -12.95 0.23
N ARG A 215 -16.60 -13.24 0.81
CA ARG A 215 -15.75 -14.38 0.39
C ARG A 215 -16.31 -15.74 0.82
N SER A 216 -17.08 -15.75 1.90
CA SER A 216 -17.65 -16.99 2.45
C SER A 216 -18.70 -17.58 1.50
N PRO A 217 -18.58 -18.87 1.11
CA PRO A 217 -19.63 -19.55 0.34
C PRO A 217 -20.99 -19.51 1.03
N ILE A 218 -20.99 -19.55 2.37
CA ILE A 218 -22.19 -19.53 3.20
C ILE A 218 -23.01 -18.25 2.96
N VAL A 219 -22.34 -17.11 2.78
CA VAL A 219 -23.04 -15.84 2.51
C VAL A 219 -23.67 -15.85 1.13
N ASN A 220 -22.96 -16.36 0.12
CA ASN A 220 -23.47 -16.48 -1.23
C ASN A 220 -24.68 -17.42 -1.31
N ASP A 221 -24.61 -18.57 -0.63
CA ASP A 221 -25.71 -19.53 -0.59
C ASP A 221 -26.92 -18.98 0.17
N ALA A 222 -26.69 -18.36 1.33
CA ALA A 222 -27.75 -17.73 2.12
C ALA A 222 -28.45 -16.62 1.34
N ALA A 223 -27.72 -15.87 0.53
CA ALA A 223 -28.29 -14.82 -0.28
C ALA A 223 -29.07 -15.34 -1.49
N LYS A 224 -28.59 -16.41 -2.14
CA LYS A 224 -29.37 -17.11 -3.18
C LYS A 224 -30.69 -17.63 -2.63
N GLU A 225 -30.68 -18.20 -1.43
CA GLU A 225 -31.88 -18.71 -0.76
C GLU A 225 -32.85 -17.58 -0.38
N ALA A 226 -32.33 -16.47 0.16
CA ALA A 226 -33.15 -15.36 0.65
C ALA A 226 -33.73 -14.51 -0.50
N PHE A 227 -32.88 -14.09 -1.44
CA PHE A 227 -33.18 -13.07 -2.43
C PHE A 227 -33.37 -13.63 -3.85
N GLY A 228 -32.93 -14.85 -4.11
CA GLY A 228 -32.91 -15.44 -5.44
C GLY A 228 -31.60 -15.16 -6.20
N GLU A 229 -31.43 -15.84 -7.33
CA GLU A 229 -30.19 -15.82 -8.11
C GLU A 229 -29.93 -14.45 -8.77
N GLU A 230 -30.98 -13.73 -9.13
CA GLU A 230 -30.92 -12.41 -9.77
C GLU A 230 -30.16 -11.38 -8.95
N TYR A 231 -30.42 -11.30 -7.63
CA TYR A 231 -29.73 -10.37 -6.74
C TYR A 231 -28.43 -10.96 -6.20
N ALA A 232 -28.39 -12.27 -5.97
CA ALA A 232 -27.23 -12.92 -5.36
C ALA A 232 -25.95 -12.80 -6.19
N ARG A 233 -26.06 -12.72 -7.52
CA ARG A 233 -24.92 -12.52 -8.42
C ARG A 233 -24.20 -11.17 -8.21
N TYR A 234 -24.89 -10.16 -7.71
CA TYR A 234 -24.35 -8.80 -7.54
C TYR A 234 -23.74 -8.53 -6.17
N ILE A 235 -23.79 -9.49 -5.24
CA ILE A 235 -23.40 -9.25 -3.84
C ILE A 235 -21.93 -8.87 -3.69
N ASN A 236 -21.07 -9.39 -4.56
CA ASN A 236 -19.66 -9.03 -4.62
C ASN A 236 -19.34 -7.98 -5.71
N ASP A 237 -20.31 -7.68 -6.58
CA ASP A 237 -20.22 -6.74 -7.69
C ASP A 237 -21.42 -5.78 -7.69
N THR A 238 -21.55 -5.07 -6.57
CA THR A 238 -22.65 -4.13 -6.32
C THR A 238 -22.63 -2.95 -7.29
N GLU A 239 -21.45 -2.60 -7.80
CA GLU A 239 -21.24 -1.52 -8.75
C GLU A 239 -22.01 -1.75 -10.04
N SER A 240 -21.97 -2.98 -10.58
CA SER A 240 -22.73 -3.35 -11.77
C SER A 240 -24.24 -3.23 -11.54
N PHE A 241 -24.74 -3.61 -10.35
CA PHE A 241 -26.15 -3.47 -10.01
C PHE A 241 -26.60 -2.01 -9.95
N PHE A 242 -25.84 -1.15 -9.26
CA PHE A 242 -26.20 0.28 -9.14
C PHE A 242 -25.94 1.09 -10.42
N ALA A 243 -25.08 0.59 -11.31
CA ALA A 243 -24.96 1.14 -12.66
C ALA A 243 -26.22 0.83 -13.51
N GLU A 244 -26.80 -0.36 -13.36
CA GLU A 244 -28.05 -0.77 -14.01
C GLU A 244 -29.31 -0.17 -13.36
N HIS A 245 -29.24 0.10 -12.04
CA HIS A 245 -30.33 0.64 -11.22
C HIS A 245 -29.92 1.90 -10.42
N PRO A 246 -29.68 3.04 -11.09
CA PRO A 246 -29.21 4.26 -10.43
C PRO A 246 -30.13 4.77 -9.32
N GLU A 247 -31.44 4.52 -9.44
CA GLU A 247 -32.49 4.91 -8.48
C GLU A 247 -32.31 4.30 -7.09
N HIS A 248 -31.53 3.22 -6.98
CA HIS A 248 -31.27 2.53 -5.73
C HIS A 248 -29.87 2.80 -5.16
N THR A 249 -29.08 3.66 -5.81
CA THR A 249 -27.70 3.95 -5.39
C THR A 249 -27.70 4.59 -4.00
N PRO A 250 -27.00 4.01 -3.00
CA PRO A 250 -26.88 4.62 -1.68
C PRO A 250 -25.98 5.86 -1.73
N GLU A 251 -26.06 6.71 -0.71
CA GLU A 251 -25.12 7.83 -0.59
C GLU A 251 -23.67 7.33 -0.55
N PRO A 252 -22.73 8.00 -1.25
CA PRO A 252 -21.34 7.59 -1.25
C PRO A 252 -20.77 7.60 0.17
N PHE A 253 -19.99 6.58 0.51
CA PHE A 253 -19.18 6.62 1.73
C PHE A 253 -18.14 7.74 1.63
N ILE A 254 -18.17 8.67 2.59
CA ILE A 254 -17.21 9.77 2.70
C ILE A 254 -16.11 9.35 3.68
N ASP A 255 -14.92 9.04 3.14
CA ASP A 255 -13.71 8.93 3.95
C ASP A 255 -13.16 10.35 4.21
N GLU A 256 -13.55 10.97 5.32
CA GLU A 256 -13.10 12.34 5.68
C GLU A 256 -11.57 12.47 5.65
N GLU A 257 -10.82 11.42 6.01
CA GLU A 257 -9.36 11.43 5.94
C GLU A 257 -8.82 11.15 4.52
N GLY A 258 -9.55 10.40 3.70
CA GLY A 258 -9.21 10.10 2.32
C GLY A 258 -9.41 11.29 1.36
N GLU A 259 -10.45 12.09 1.60
CA GLU A 259 -10.72 13.37 0.93
C GLU A 259 -9.63 14.40 1.27
N LEU A 260 -9.28 14.56 2.55
CA LEU A 260 -8.16 15.42 2.98
C LEU A 260 -6.82 14.99 2.37
N ALA A 261 -6.57 13.68 2.26
CA ALA A 261 -5.37 13.15 1.61
C ALA A 261 -5.34 13.40 0.09
N ARG A 262 -6.50 13.39 -0.59
CA ARG A 262 -6.61 13.78 -2.01
C ARG A 262 -6.36 15.27 -2.20
N GLN A 263 -6.97 16.11 -1.36
CA GLN A 263 -6.74 17.56 -1.38
C GLN A 263 -5.26 17.89 -1.16
N THR A 264 -4.62 17.31 -0.13
CA THR A 264 -3.18 17.54 0.10
C THR A 264 -2.29 16.99 -1.02
N ALA A 265 -2.63 15.86 -1.64
CA ALA A 265 -1.86 15.35 -2.78
C ALA A 265 -2.01 16.22 -4.04
N GLU A 266 -3.20 16.77 -4.29
CA GLU A 266 -3.47 17.75 -5.35
C GLU A 266 -2.78 19.10 -5.06
N ASP A 267 -2.77 19.54 -3.81
CA ASP A 267 -2.06 20.73 -3.34
C ASP A 267 -0.53 20.57 -3.50
N ILE A 268 0.01 19.40 -3.17
CA ILE A 268 1.43 19.06 -3.39
C ILE A 268 1.72 18.97 -4.89
N ALA A 269 0.83 18.39 -5.70
CA ALA A 269 0.98 18.34 -7.15
C ALA A 269 0.93 19.72 -7.81
N TRP A 270 0.25 20.70 -7.20
CA TRP A 270 0.29 22.10 -7.63
C TRP A 270 1.66 22.74 -7.34
N ILE A 271 2.26 22.46 -6.17
CA ILE A 271 3.61 22.92 -5.82
C ILE A 271 4.69 22.41 -6.81
N TYR A 272 4.51 21.22 -7.38
CA TYR A 272 5.44 20.68 -8.39
C TYR A 272 5.11 21.04 -9.84
N LYS A 273 3.99 21.72 -10.11
CA LYS A 273 3.65 22.19 -11.47
C LYS A 273 4.18 23.59 -11.79
N ASP A 274 4.63 24.35 -10.79
CA ASP A 274 5.16 25.70 -11.00
C ASP A 274 6.64 25.73 -11.45
N ASP A 275 7.36 24.61 -11.41
CA ASP A 275 8.73 24.50 -11.95
C ASP A 275 8.79 24.36 -13.49
N GLU A 276 7.63 24.26 -14.18
CA GLU A 276 7.53 24.23 -15.64
C GLU A 276 6.75 25.43 -16.22
N ASN A 277 6.87 26.63 -15.64
CA ASN A 277 6.31 27.84 -16.23
C ASN A 277 7.40 28.75 -16.86
N PRO A 278 7.61 28.75 -18.19
CA PRO A 278 8.65 29.55 -18.86
C PRO A 278 8.27 31.03 -19.03
N THR A 279 7.42 31.59 -18.17
CA THR A 279 6.95 32.98 -18.26
C THR A 279 7.63 33.92 -17.26
N LEU A 280 8.95 33.77 -17.10
CA LEU A 280 9.83 34.85 -16.65
C LEU A 280 10.80 35.24 -17.78
N ASN A 281 10.23 35.60 -18.92
CA ASN A 281 10.88 36.52 -19.85
C ASN A 281 10.44 37.94 -19.50
N VAL A 282 11.09 38.54 -18.51
CA VAL A 282 10.97 39.99 -18.27
C VAL A 282 12.36 40.55 -18.05
N GLY A 283 12.89 41.24 -19.06
CA GLY A 283 13.91 42.26 -18.86
C GLY A 283 15.21 42.11 -19.66
N ALA A 284 15.13 42.09 -20.99
CA ALA A 284 16.26 42.53 -21.81
C ALA A 284 15.73 43.23 -23.08
N GLY A 285 15.44 44.52 -22.95
CA GLY A 285 15.03 45.36 -24.08
C GLY A 285 15.26 46.84 -23.79
N GLY A 286 16.38 47.36 -24.30
CA GLY A 286 16.45 48.69 -24.91
C GLY A 286 16.99 49.84 -24.06
N GLY A 287 18.13 50.38 -24.47
CA GLY A 287 18.65 51.67 -24.00
C GLY A 287 19.96 52.08 -24.69
N ASP A 288 19.92 52.24 -26.01
CA ASP A 288 20.87 53.10 -26.73
C ASP A 288 20.56 54.57 -26.41
N ALA A 289 21.59 55.36 -26.07
CA ALA A 289 21.82 56.74 -26.57
C ALA A 289 22.87 57.50 -25.72
N GLU A 290 24.09 57.61 -26.28
CA GLU A 290 24.95 58.81 -26.48
C GLU A 290 26.44 58.49 -26.40
#